data_AF-A0A5B7TH05-F1
#
_entry.id   AF-A0A5B7TH05-F1
#
_cell.length_a   1.000
_cell.length_b   1.000
_cell.length_c   1.000
_cell.angle_alpha   90.00
_cell.angle_beta   90.00
_cell.angle_gamma   90.00
#
_symmetry.space_group_name_H-M   'P 1'
#
loop_
_entity.id
_entity.type
_entity.pdbx_description
1 polymer ?
#
loop_
_entity_poly.entity_id
_entity_poly.type
_entity_poly.pdbx_seq_one_letter_code
_entity_poly.pdbx_strand_id
1 'polypeptide(L)'
;MSQSCHKVKKGSGTLTNEQMFEMYMKGDKKAREQLILKNINLVRHIANKYYVLFEVDNYKDFDLEDLIQIGTIGLIKAIEKYDPSMGNKFSTYAVIWIKQTIRRALEGHEETLSLDEKINNEGEEDNLTFIDMLKDKSFIIDEELEKKEFKSEVWAALKEKLTEQELEFIKLKFVYGLTENSIAERMGMTNKEFRNFKSRLKNNLRTKVRKLKVIYRHWIDENTFYVKAVDYSKPKVQTSFTTSTVELTVMKRELLREKLREIIKNTPPEKLGEIMRNTPMI
;
A
#
# COMPACT_ATOMS: atom_id res chain seq x y z
N MET A 1 55.21 -0.16 -61.46
CA MET A 1 54.30 -0.47 -60.34
C MET A 1 55.00 -0.14 -59.04
N SER A 2 54.73 1.03 -58.48
CA SER A 2 55.28 1.51 -57.21
C SER A 2 54.14 2.18 -56.47
N GLN A 3 53.79 1.61 -55.31
CA GLN A 3 52.70 2.08 -54.44
C GLN A 3 53.11 3.41 -53.80
N SER A 4 52.42 4.49 -54.13
CA SER A 4 52.49 5.74 -53.36
C SER A 4 51.38 5.72 -52.31
N CYS A 5 51.78 5.39 -51.09
CA CYS A 5 50.97 5.43 -49.88
C CYS A 5 50.57 6.89 -49.59
N HIS A 6 49.34 7.27 -49.96
CA HIS A 6 48.73 8.52 -49.53
C HIS A 6 48.35 8.41 -48.05
N LYS A 7 49.25 8.84 -47.16
CA LYS A 7 48.93 9.11 -45.75
C LYS A 7 47.94 10.27 -45.67
N VAL A 8 46.65 9.94 -45.56
CA VAL A 8 45.62 10.90 -45.16
C VAL A 8 45.88 11.27 -43.70
N LYS A 9 46.33 12.51 -43.47
CA LYS A 9 46.48 13.11 -42.15
C LYS A 9 45.10 13.18 -41.48
N LYS A 10 44.81 12.30 -40.51
CA LYS A 10 43.68 12.47 -39.58
C LYS A 10 44.06 13.52 -38.53
N GLY A 11 43.79 14.78 -38.83
CA GLY A 11 43.69 15.84 -37.82
C GLY A 11 42.23 16.28 -37.72
N SER A 12 41.42 15.59 -36.92
CA SER A 12 40.07 16.06 -36.59
C SER A 12 40.17 16.94 -35.34
N GLY A 13 40.09 18.26 -35.52
CA GLY A 13 40.00 19.21 -34.42
C GLY A 13 38.69 19.02 -33.65
N THR A 14 38.70 18.18 -32.62
CA THR A 14 37.53 17.96 -31.76
C THR A 14 37.42 19.13 -30.79
N LEU A 15 36.34 19.91 -30.88
CA LEU A 15 36.02 21.01 -29.96
C LEU A 15 36.10 20.54 -28.50
N THR A 16 36.70 21.35 -27.63
CA THR A 16 36.78 21.04 -26.20
C THR A 16 35.38 21.11 -25.57
N ASN A 17 35.22 20.56 -24.36
CA ASN A 17 33.91 20.63 -23.69
C ASN A 17 33.53 22.08 -23.42
N GLU A 18 34.50 22.87 -23.01
CA GLU A 18 34.37 24.29 -22.69
C GLU A 18 33.93 25.09 -23.94
N GLN A 19 34.53 24.83 -25.10
CA GLN A 19 34.14 25.46 -26.37
C GLN A 19 32.71 25.09 -26.80
N MET A 20 32.29 23.84 -26.59
CA MET A 20 30.91 23.43 -26.88
C MET A 20 29.90 24.04 -25.89
N PHE A 21 30.31 24.29 -24.64
CA PHE A 21 29.48 25.02 -23.68
C PHE A 21 29.26 26.48 -24.10
N GLU A 22 30.27 27.16 -24.64
CA GLU A 22 30.10 28.51 -25.18
C GLU A 22 29.08 28.55 -26.33
N MET A 23 29.08 27.54 -27.20
CA MET A 23 28.09 27.41 -28.28
C MET A 23 26.69 27.10 -27.72
N TYR A 24 26.62 26.24 -26.71
CA TYR A 24 25.37 25.93 -26.03
C TYR A 24 24.75 27.15 -25.34
N MET A 25 25.56 27.97 -24.66
CA MET A 25 25.11 29.22 -24.02
C MET A 25 24.62 30.25 -25.04
N LYS A 26 25.10 30.20 -26.28
CA LYS A 26 24.59 31.02 -27.41
C LYS A 26 23.27 30.48 -27.99
N GLY A 27 22.70 29.42 -27.42
CA GLY A 27 21.40 28.85 -27.81
C GLY A 27 21.48 27.70 -28.82
N ASP A 28 22.68 27.20 -29.15
CA ASP A 28 22.80 26.07 -30.09
C ASP A 28 22.42 24.75 -29.42
N LYS A 29 21.26 24.21 -29.79
CA LYS A 29 20.77 22.92 -29.30
C LYS A 29 21.64 21.75 -29.76
N LYS A 30 22.31 21.84 -30.91
CA LYS A 30 23.20 20.77 -31.41
C LYS A 30 24.44 20.63 -30.52
N ALA A 31 24.91 21.73 -29.92
CA ALA A 31 26.03 21.70 -28.99
C ALA A 31 25.71 20.85 -27.74
N ARG A 32 24.45 20.85 -27.26
CA ARG A 32 24.01 20.00 -26.15
C ARG A 32 24.09 18.52 -26.50
N GLU A 33 23.61 18.13 -27.67
CA GLU A 33 23.65 16.73 -28.13
C GLU A 33 25.09 16.25 -28.29
N GLN A 34 25.97 17.08 -28.87
CA GLN A 34 27.39 16.77 -29.00
C GLN A 34 28.10 16.64 -27.64
N LEU A 35 27.76 17.50 -26.67
CA LEU A 35 28.26 17.40 -25.29
C LEU A 35 27.85 16.07 -24.64
N ILE A 36 26.60 15.64 -24.82
CA ILE A 36 26.11 14.35 -24.29
C ILE A 36 26.90 13.20 -24.93
N LEU A 37 26.94 13.14 -26.27
CA LEU A 37 27.58 12.06 -27.01
C LEU A 37 29.07 11.95 -26.70
N LYS A 38 29.78 13.07 -26.57
CA LYS A 38 31.22 13.08 -26.26
C LYS A 38 31.51 12.55 -24.86
N ASN A 39 30.61 12.76 -23.90
CA ASN A 39 30.81 12.37 -22.50
C ASN A 39 30.09 11.07 -22.11
N ILE A 40 29.48 10.34 -23.06
CA ILE A 40 28.77 9.08 -22.76
C ILE A 40 29.70 7.97 -22.26
N ASN A 41 30.97 7.97 -22.69
CA ASN A 41 31.96 7.00 -22.21
C ASN A 41 32.32 7.24 -20.73
N LEU A 42 32.24 8.48 -20.24
CA LEU A 42 32.39 8.79 -18.82
C LEU A 42 31.23 8.18 -18.02
N VAL A 43 30.00 8.32 -18.53
CA VAL A 43 28.82 7.70 -17.92
C VAL A 43 28.98 6.18 -17.88
N ARG A 44 29.34 5.54 -19.00
CA ARG A 44 29.58 4.09 -19.07
C ARG A 44 30.64 3.63 -18.06
N HIS A 45 31.75 4.37 -17.95
CA HIS A 45 32.80 4.04 -16.99
C HIS A 45 32.31 4.10 -15.53
N ILE A 46 31.50 5.11 -15.18
CA ILE A 46 30.95 5.24 -13.84
C ILE A 46 29.89 4.16 -13.59
N ALA A 47 28.95 3.96 -14.53
CA ALA A 47 27.89 2.96 -14.43
C ALA A 47 28.45 1.54 -14.25
N ASN A 48 29.50 1.17 -14.98
CA ASN A 48 30.14 -0.13 -14.85
C ASN A 48 30.71 -0.38 -13.43
N LYS A 49 31.18 0.67 -12.75
CA LYS A 49 31.64 0.54 -11.36
C LYS A 49 30.47 0.22 -10.40
N TYR A 50 29.29 0.78 -10.64
CA TYR A 50 28.11 0.46 -9.83
C TYR A 50 27.59 -0.93 -10.17
N TYR A 51 27.53 -1.30 -11.44
CA TYR A 51 27.14 -2.64 -11.88
C TYR A 51 27.92 -3.75 -11.14
N VAL A 52 29.26 -3.68 -11.19
CA VAL A 52 30.13 -4.69 -10.53
C VAL A 52 30.01 -4.70 -9.00
N LEU A 53 29.77 -3.56 -8.36
CA LEU A 53 29.67 -3.48 -6.90
C LEU A 53 28.34 -4.02 -6.37
N PHE A 54 27.24 -3.80 -7.10
CA PHE A 54 25.89 -4.17 -6.67
C PHE A 54 25.45 -5.55 -7.16
N GLU A 55 26.11 -6.13 -8.17
CA GLU A 55 25.94 -7.55 -8.54
C GLU A 55 26.27 -8.50 -7.39
N VAL A 56 27.11 -8.09 -6.42
CA VAL A 56 27.51 -8.92 -5.27
C VAL A 56 26.36 -9.12 -4.27
N ASP A 57 25.42 -8.18 -4.21
CA ASP A 57 24.35 -8.13 -3.20
C ASP A 57 22.98 -8.61 -3.74
N ASN A 58 22.94 -9.36 -4.85
CA ASN A 58 21.71 -9.87 -5.50
C ASN A 58 20.70 -8.80 -5.95
N TYR A 59 21.10 -7.52 -6.07
CA TYR A 59 20.29 -6.47 -6.68
C TYR A 59 20.28 -6.62 -8.21
N LYS A 60 19.49 -7.59 -8.70
CA LYS A 60 19.35 -7.92 -10.14
C LYS A 60 18.38 -7.03 -10.93
N ASP A 61 17.83 -6.00 -10.30
CA ASP A 61 16.77 -5.20 -10.91
C ASP A 61 17.27 -4.20 -11.96
N PHE A 62 18.58 -3.98 -12.05
CA PHE A 62 19.17 -3.04 -12.99
C PHE A 62 20.25 -3.67 -13.86
N ASP A 63 20.01 -3.67 -15.15
CA ASP A 63 21.04 -4.01 -16.12
C ASP A 63 22.02 -2.84 -16.30
N LEU A 64 23.20 -3.13 -16.84
CA LEU A 64 24.20 -2.10 -17.14
C LEU A 64 23.63 -1.00 -18.04
N GLU A 65 22.74 -1.34 -18.98
CA GLU A 65 22.08 -0.37 -19.86
C GLU A 65 21.18 0.60 -19.08
N ASP A 66 20.47 0.12 -18.07
CA ASP A 66 19.63 0.96 -17.22
C ASP A 66 20.48 1.95 -16.42
N LEU A 67 21.59 1.47 -15.84
CA LEU A 67 22.54 2.33 -15.13
C LEU A 67 23.16 3.39 -16.05
N ILE A 68 23.42 3.05 -17.33
CA ILE A 68 23.89 4.00 -18.33
C ILE A 68 22.80 5.03 -18.65
N GLN A 69 21.55 4.63 -18.81
CA GLN A 69 20.43 5.55 -19.06
C GLN A 69 20.22 6.51 -17.89
N ILE A 70 20.16 5.98 -16.67
CA ILE A 70 20.04 6.77 -15.42
C ILE A 70 21.22 7.72 -15.27
N GLY A 71 22.44 7.23 -15.51
CA GLY A 71 23.65 8.04 -15.49
C GLY A 71 23.64 9.14 -16.56
N THR A 72 23.03 8.88 -17.72
CA THR A 72 22.87 9.86 -18.80
C THR A 72 21.90 10.97 -18.40
N ILE A 73 20.84 10.67 -17.65
CA ILE A 73 19.98 11.69 -17.02
C ILE A 73 20.81 12.57 -16.07
N GLY A 74 21.72 11.98 -15.30
CA GLY A 74 22.67 12.72 -14.46
C GLY A 74 23.60 13.63 -15.24
N LEU A 75 24.15 13.13 -16.35
CA LEU A 75 25.00 13.92 -17.25
C LEU A 75 24.23 15.11 -17.84
N ILE A 76 22.99 14.91 -18.28
CA ILE A 76 22.14 15.98 -18.80
C ILE A 76 21.93 17.08 -17.74
N LYS A 77 21.63 16.70 -16.50
CA LYS A 77 21.49 17.65 -15.38
C LYS A 77 22.79 18.40 -15.10
N ALA A 78 23.94 17.72 -15.22
CA ALA A 78 25.24 18.38 -15.10
C ALA A 78 25.45 19.41 -16.20
N ILE A 79 25.08 19.10 -17.45
CA ILE A 79 25.19 20.05 -18.57
C ILE A 79 24.32 21.28 -18.33
N GLU A 80 23.09 21.10 -17.87
CA GLU A 80 22.16 22.21 -17.65
C GLU A 80 22.59 23.14 -16.51
N LYS A 81 23.38 22.66 -15.55
CA LYS A 81 23.78 23.41 -14.34
C LYS A 81 25.25 23.81 -14.30
N TYR A 82 26.06 23.36 -15.26
CA TYR A 82 27.48 23.62 -15.26
C TYR A 82 27.78 25.07 -15.63
N ASP A 83 28.61 25.71 -14.81
CA ASP A 83 29.11 27.06 -15.04
C ASP A 83 30.64 27.01 -15.30
N PRO A 84 31.08 27.28 -16.54
CA PRO A 84 32.51 27.33 -16.88
C PRO A 84 33.30 28.41 -16.13
N SER A 85 32.64 29.48 -15.65
CA SER A 85 33.31 30.59 -14.96
C SER A 85 33.93 30.18 -13.61
N MET A 86 33.47 29.06 -13.05
CA MET A 86 33.95 28.52 -11.77
C MET A 86 35.30 27.79 -11.89
N GLY A 87 35.88 27.66 -13.08
CA GLY A 87 37.24 27.14 -13.30
C GLY A 87 37.43 25.62 -13.14
N ASN A 88 36.39 24.89 -12.76
CA ASN A 88 36.43 23.43 -12.64
C ASN A 88 36.18 22.78 -14.00
N LYS A 89 36.96 21.73 -14.34
CA LYS A 89 36.71 20.93 -15.55
C LYS A 89 35.31 20.31 -15.51
N PHE A 90 34.61 20.32 -16.65
CA PHE A 90 33.26 19.76 -16.75
C PHE A 90 33.19 18.29 -16.32
N SER A 91 34.18 17.48 -16.69
CA SER A 91 34.23 16.05 -16.34
C SER A 91 34.18 15.83 -14.82
N THR A 92 34.91 16.64 -14.04
CA THR A 92 34.91 16.58 -12.57
C THR A 92 33.53 16.90 -12.00
N TYR A 93 32.87 17.93 -12.54
CA TYR A 93 31.52 18.31 -12.12
C TYR A 93 30.48 17.24 -12.48
N ALA A 94 30.54 16.73 -13.71
CA ALA A 94 29.61 15.71 -14.22
C ALA A 94 29.66 14.41 -13.41
N VAL A 95 30.85 13.99 -12.96
CA VAL A 95 31.01 12.78 -12.13
C VAL A 95 30.12 12.81 -10.89
N ILE A 96 29.98 13.97 -10.23
CA ILE A 96 29.16 14.11 -9.00
C ILE A 96 27.70 13.85 -9.32
N TRP A 97 27.18 14.50 -10.36
CA TRP A 97 25.78 14.34 -10.80
C TRP A 97 25.48 12.92 -11.25
N ILE A 98 26.33 12.33 -12.10
CA ILE A 98 26.15 10.97 -12.61
C ILE A 98 26.06 9.98 -11.45
N LYS A 99 27.03 10.01 -10.53
CA LYS A 99 27.05 9.15 -9.33
C LYS A 99 25.82 9.33 -8.46
N GLN A 100 25.39 10.57 -8.25
CA GLN A 100 24.24 10.88 -7.42
C GLN A 100 22.95 10.31 -8.03
N THR A 101 22.71 10.47 -9.33
CA THR A 101 21.52 9.91 -9.98
C THR A 101 21.50 8.40 -9.95
N ILE A 102 22.64 7.75 -10.23
CA ILE A 102 22.73 6.28 -10.18
C ILE A 102 22.46 5.78 -8.75
N ARG A 103 23.12 6.38 -7.74
CA ARG A 103 22.88 6.01 -6.34
C ARG A 103 21.41 6.19 -5.93
N ARG A 104 20.79 7.32 -6.29
CA ARG A 104 19.38 7.57 -5.95
C ARG A 104 18.42 6.60 -6.62
N ALA A 105 18.74 6.10 -7.80
CA ALA A 105 17.95 5.07 -8.44
C ALA A 105 18.07 3.74 -7.70
N LEU A 106 19.29 3.35 -7.31
CA LEU A 106 19.53 2.15 -6.52
C LEU A 106 18.85 2.20 -5.13
N GLU A 107 18.93 3.33 -4.42
CA GLU A 107 18.29 3.52 -3.11
C GLU A 107 16.76 3.62 -3.17
N GLY A 108 16.21 3.98 -4.33
CA GLY A 108 14.77 4.22 -4.52
C GLY A 108 13.98 2.98 -4.91
N HIS A 109 14.65 1.86 -5.18
CA HIS A 109 14.00 0.60 -5.52
C HIS A 109 13.74 -0.19 -4.23
N GLU A 110 12.46 -0.44 -3.94
CA GLU A 110 12.06 -1.40 -2.91
C GLU A 110 12.45 -2.79 -3.40
N GLU A 111 13.14 -3.58 -2.58
CA GLU A 111 13.48 -4.96 -2.89
C GLU A 111 12.20 -5.74 -3.22
N THR A 112 12.04 -6.14 -4.48
CA THR A 112 10.93 -7.00 -4.88
C THR A 112 11.32 -8.45 -4.71
N LEU A 113 10.64 -9.14 -3.80
CA LEU A 113 10.81 -10.58 -3.61
C LEU A 113 9.86 -11.32 -4.54
N SER A 114 10.41 -12.27 -5.30
CA SER A 114 9.59 -13.14 -6.15
C SER A 114 8.91 -14.20 -5.30
N LEU A 115 7.63 -14.44 -5.55
CA LEU A 115 6.91 -15.51 -4.86
C LEU A 115 7.36 -16.92 -5.30
N ASP A 116 7.98 -17.02 -6.48
CA ASP A 116 8.54 -18.26 -7.01
C ASP A 116 9.97 -18.53 -6.50
N GLU A 117 10.52 -17.63 -5.69
CA GLU A 117 11.85 -17.82 -5.10
C GLU A 117 11.81 -18.96 -4.08
N LYS A 118 12.83 -19.82 -4.15
CA LYS A 118 12.95 -21.01 -3.32
C LYS A 118 13.45 -20.64 -1.93
N ILE A 119 12.87 -21.26 -0.91
CA ILE A 119 13.21 -20.99 0.49
C ILE A 119 14.36 -21.90 0.98
N ASN A 120 14.48 -23.09 0.39
CA ASN A 120 15.36 -24.15 0.90
C ASN A 120 16.77 -24.10 0.30
N ASN A 121 17.77 -24.41 1.15
CA ASN A 121 19.15 -24.65 0.73
C ASN A 121 19.28 -26.04 0.07
N GLU A 122 20.11 -26.12 -0.96
CA GLU A 122 20.35 -27.30 -1.80
C GLU A 122 20.51 -28.60 -0.97
N GLY A 123 19.57 -29.53 -1.10
CA GLY A 123 19.63 -30.86 -0.46
C GLY A 123 18.29 -31.46 -0.05
N GLU A 124 17.23 -30.67 0.03
CA GLU A 124 15.87 -31.17 0.26
C GLU A 124 15.14 -31.40 -1.07
N GLU A 125 14.53 -32.57 -1.26
CA GLU A 125 13.84 -32.94 -2.53
C GLU A 125 12.63 -32.03 -2.82
N ASP A 126 12.07 -31.40 -1.79
CA ASP A 126 10.93 -30.50 -1.91
C ASP A 126 11.40 -29.05 -2.16
N ASN A 127 11.23 -28.60 -3.39
CA ASN A 127 11.48 -27.22 -3.82
C ASN A 127 10.34 -26.30 -3.34
N LEU A 128 10.29 -26.01 -2.04
CA LEU A 128 9.32 -25.06 -1.48
C LEU A 128 9.60 -23.63 -1.94
N THR A 129 8.55 -22.94 -2.39
CA THR A 129 8.58 -21.54 -2.81
C THR A 129 7.77 -20.65 -1.86
N PHE A 130 7.99 -19.33 -1.89
CA PHE A 130 7.24 -18.41 -1.03
C PHE A 130 5.73 -18.46 -1.27
N ILE A 131 5.27 -18.72 -2.50
CA ILE A 131 3.85 -18.86 -2.79
C ILE A 131 3.22 -20.06 -2.06
N ASP A 132 3.95 -21.15 -1.87
CA ASP A 132 3.46 -22.34 -1.17
C ASP A 132 3.20 -22.09 0.33
N MET A 133 3.86 -21.08 0.91
CA MET A 133 3.66 -20.69 2.31
C MET A 133 2.48 -19.73 2.51
N LEU A 134 1.97 -19.12 1.44
CA LEU A 134 0.88 -18.14 1.53
C LEU A 134 -0.46 -18.86 1.70
N LYS A 135 -1.08 -18.64 2.86
CA LYS A 135 -2.44 -19.13 3.14
C LYS A 135 -3.48 -18.17 2.58
N ASP A 136 -4.45 -18.69 1.84
CA ASP A 136 -5.66 -17.94 1.50
C ASP A 136 -6.51 -17.73 2.76
N LYS A 137 -6.74 -16.46 3.12
CA LYS A 137 -7.55 -16.06 4.28
C LYS A 137 -9.00 -15.74 3.90
N SER A 138 -9.33 -15.76 2.61
CA SER A 138 -10.65 -15.36 2.12
C SER A 138 -11.67 -16.51 2.15
N PHE A 139 -11.20 -17.76 2.19
CA PHE A 139 -12.04 -18.94 2.08
C PHE A 139 -11.87 -19.88 3.27
N ILE A 140 -12.69 -19.70 4.29
CA ILE A 140 -12.82 -20.63 5.42
C ILE A 140 -14.08 -21.46 5.17
N ILE A 141 -13.91 -22.70 4.70
CA ILE A 141 -15.02 -23.62 4.35
C ILE A 141 -16.01 -23.75 5.51
N ASP A 142 -15.47 -23.90 6.73
CA ASP A 142 -16.26 -24.08 7.94
C ASP A 142 -17.13 -22.85 8.24
N GLU A 143 -16.59 -21.63 8.10
CA GLU A 143 -17.33 -20.40 8.34
C GLU A 143 -18.42 -20.17 7.28
N GLU A 144 -18.17 -20.53 6.03
CA GLU A 144 -19.18 -20.45 4.97
C GLU A 144 -20.32 -21.47 5.16
N LEU A 145 -19.99 -22.70 5.57
CA LEU A 145 -20.97 -23.74 5.86
C LEU A 145 -21.86 -23.33 7.04
N GLU A 146 -21.24 -22.88 8.15
CA GLU A 146 -21.96 -22.35 9.32
C GLU A 146 -22.88 -21.19 8.95
N LYS A 147 -22.41 -20.23 8.14
CA LYS A 147 -23.24 -19.11 7.66
C LYS A 147 -24.42 -19.59 6.82
N LYS A 148 -24.23 -20.61 5.99
CA LYS A 148 -25.28 -21.15 5.12
C LYS A 148 -26.34 -21.91 5.93
N GLU A 149 -25.92 -22.75 6.87
CA GLU A 149 -26.80 -23.49 7.77
C GLU A 149 -27.60 -22.53 8.66
N PHE A 150 -26.91 -21.59 9.32
CA PHE A 150 -27.53 -20.56 10.14
C PHE A 150 -28.56 -19.73 9.36
N LYS A 151 -28.22 -19.31 8.13
CA LYS A 151 -29.15 -18.59 7.25
C LYS A 151 -30.41 -19.42 7.03
N SER A 152 -30.27 -20.72 6.74
CA SER A 152 -31.41 -21.59 6.48
C SER A 152 -32.31 -21.76 7.71
N GLU A 153 -31.73 -21.90 8.91
CA GLU A 153 -32.45 -22.00 10.17
C GLU A 153 -33.20 -20.72 10.52
N VAL A 154 -32.55 -19.56 10.37
CA VAL A 154 -33.18 -18.25 10.60
C VAL A 154 -34.34 -18.05 9.64
N TRP A 155 -34.18 -18.38 8.35
CA TRP A 155 -35.26 -18.27 7.37
C TRP A 155 -36.44 -19.21 7.68
N ALA A 156 -36.18 -20.43 8.16
CA ALA A 156 -37.22 -21.36 8.56
C ALA A 156 -38.01 -20.83 9.78
N ALA A 157 -37.30 -20.35 10.81
CA ALA A 157 -37.92 -19.79 12.01
C ALA A 157 -38.74 -18.51 11.73
N LEU A 158 -38.29 -17.68 10.78
CA LEU A 158 -39.04 -16.49 10.35
C LEU A 158 -40.31 -16.90 9.59
N LYS A 159 -40.23 -17.85 8.65
CA LYS A 159 -41.40 -18.34 7.89
C LYS A 159 -42.49 -18.95 8.77
N GLU A 160 -42.12 -19.65 9.83
CA GLU A 160 -43.09 -20.28 10.74
C GLU A 160 -43.90 -19.25 11.54
N LYS A 161 -43.29 -18.11 11.89
CA LYS A 161 -43.83 -17.23 12.94
C LYS A 161 -44.25 -15.84 12.50
N LEU A 162 -43.77 -15.38 11.34
CA LEU A 162 -44.11 -14.08 10.77
C LEU A 162 -45.15 -14.23 9.68
N THR A 163 -45.96 -13.20 9.54
CA THR A 163 -46.89 -13.06 8.42
C THR A 163 -46.12 -12.77 7.12
N GLU A 164 -46.77 -13.00 5.97
CA GLU A 164 -46.18 -12.78 4.65
C GLU A 164 -45.72 -11.32 4.46
N GLN A 165 -46.51 -10.35 4.94
CA GLN A 165 -46.15 -8.93 4.93
C GLN A 165 -44.93 -8.63 5.83
N GLU A 166 -44.84 -9.23 7.01
CA GLU A 166 -43.66 -9.07 7.89
C GLU A 166 -42.38 -9.66 7.28
N LEU A 167 -42.51 -10.78 6.58
CA LEU A 167 -41.40 -11.43 5.89
C LEU A 167 -40.94 -10.64 4.66
N GLU A 168 -41.88 -10.06 3.92
CA GLU A 168 -41.59 -9.14 2.82
C GLU A 168 -40.82 -7.91 3.30
N PHE A 169 -41.21 -7.32 4.44
CA PHE A 169 -40.47 -6.21 5.05
C PHE A 169 -39.02 -6.61 5.34
N ILE A 170 -38.79 -7.78 5.93
CA ILE A 170 -37.44 -8.27 6.25
C ILE A 170 -36.60 -8.46 4.99
N LYS A 171 -37.17 -9.03 3.92
CA LYS A 171 -36.50 -9.15 2.62
C LYS A 171 -36.11 -7.77 2.08
N LEU A 172 -37.06 -6.86 1.98
CA LEU A 172 -36.84 -5.52 1.43
C LEU A 172 -35.81 -4.73 2.24
N LYS A 173 -35.81 -4.87 3.57
CA LYS A 173 -34.90 -4.14 4.45
C LYS A 173 -33.49 -4.72 4.49
N PHE A 174 -33.35 -6.04 4.66
CA PHE A 174 -32.07 -6.68 5.01
C PHE A 174 -31.43 -7.44 3.85
N VAL A 175 -32.20 -7.88 2.85
CA VAL A 175 -31.65 -8.53 1.64
C VAL A 175 -31.43 -7.50 0.54
N TYR A 176 -32.43 -6.66 0.29
CA TYR A 176 -32.39 -5.67 -0.79
C TYR A 176 -31.93 -4.28 -0.35
N GLY A 177 -31.81 -4.02 0.96
CA GLY A 177 -31.24 -2.77 1.49
C GLY A 177 -32.08 -1.51 1.25
N LEU A 178 -33.40 -1.61 1.01
CA LEU A 178 -34.22 -0.44 0.72
C LEU A 178 -34.36 0.50 1.93
N THR A 179 -34.61 1.78 1.62
CA THR A 179 -34.93 2.79 2.63
C THR A 179 -36.33 2.57 3.20
N GLU A 180 -36.54 3.01 4.44
CA GLU A 180 -37.83 2.82 5.11
C GLU A 180 -38.99 3.49 4.37
N ASN A 181 -38.74 4.64 3.73
CA ASN A 181 -39.74 5.37 2.95
C ASN A 181 -40.13 4.58 1.69
N SER A 182 -39.15 4.09 0.94
CA SER A 182 -39.40 3.26 -0.24
C SER A 182 -40.09 1.94 0.10
N ILE A 183 -39.83 1.37 1.28
CA ILE A 183 -40.53 0.18 1.75
C ILE A 183 -41.97 0.50 2.12
N ALA A 184 -42.22 1.61 2.82
CA ALA A 184 -43.58 2.03 3.17
C ALA A 184 -44.44 2.29 1.93
N GLU A 185 -43.87 2.97 0.93
CA GLU A 185 -44.50 3.18 -0.38
C GLU A 185 -44.80 1.85 -1.10
N ARG A 186 -43.81 0.95 -1.14
CA ARG A 186 -43.96 -0.37 -1.80
C ARG A 186 -44.97 -1.27 -1.11
N MET A 187 -45.12 -1.14 0.21
CA MET A 187 -46.13 -1.84 1.00
C MET A 187 -47.50 -1.13 1.00
N GLY A 188 -47.61 0.03 0.34
CA GLY A 188 -48.86 0.82 0.30
C GLY A 188 -49.30 1.35 1.65
N MET A 189 -48.37 1.56 2.59
CA MET A 189 -48.67 1.95 3.96
C MET A 189 -48.42 3.44 4.18
N THR A 190 -49.28 4.09 4.97
CA THR A 190 -48.98 5.43 5.47
C THR A 190 -47.86 5.39 6.53
N ASN A 191 -47.18 6.51 6.75
CA ASN A 191 -46.09 6.62 7.74
C ASN A 191 -46.49 6.19 9.16
N LYS A 192 -47.76 6.41 9.54
CA LYS A 192 -48.31 6.00 10.84
C LYS A 192 -48.53 4.49 10.91
N GLU A 193 -49.11 3.91 9.87
CA GLU A 193 -49.33 2.45 9.77
C GLU A 193 -48.01 1.70 9.75
N PHE A 194 -47.03 2.20 8.99
CA PHE A 194 -45.70 1.62 8.89
C PHE A 194 -44.97 1.64 10.25
N ARG A 195 -45.10 2.73 11.02
CA ARG A 195 -44.55 2.82 12.38
C ARG A 195 -45.18 1.80 13.32
N ASN A 196 -46.50 1.65 13.26
CA ASN A 196 -47.24 0.67 14.07
C ASN A 196 -46.92 -0.76 13.66
N PHE A 197 -46.76 -1.03 12.36
CA PHE A 197 -46.30 -2.30 11.81
C PHE A 197 -44.90 -2.65 12.31
N LYS A 198 -43.93 -1.73 12.23
CA LYS A 198 -42.58 -1.93 12.79
C LYS A 198 -42.60 -2.22 14.29
N SER A 199 -43.45 -1.54 15.05
CA SER A 199 -43.59 -1.77 16.49
C SER A 199 -44.11 -3.19 16.79
N ARG A 200 -45.15 -3.63 16.06
CA ARG A 200 -45.69 -5.00 16.15
C ARG A 200 -44.66 -6.05 15.74
N LEU A 201 -44.01 -5.87 14.60
CA LEU A 201 -42.96 -6.75 14.10
C LEU A 201 -41.81 -6.88 15.12
N LYS A 202 -41.34 -5.77 15.68
CA LYS A 202 -40.28 -5.77 16.69
C LYS A 202 -40.67 -6.57 17.93
N ASN A 203 -41.91 -6.44 18.39
CA ASN A 203 -42.41 -7.18 19.53
C ASN A 203 -42.59 -8.68 19.19
N ASN A 204 -43.13 -9.00 18.02
CA ASN A 204 -43.25 -10.37 17.51
C ASN A 204 -41.88 -11.05 17.40
N LEU A 205 -40.87 -10.39 16.82
CA LEU A 205 -39.51 -10.90 16.74
C LEU A 205 -38.93 -11.13 18.15
N ARG A 206 -39.09 -10.17 19.06
CA ARG A 206 -38.57 -10.29 20.45
C ARG A 206 -39.20 -11.43 21.25
N THR A 207 -40.50 -11.69 21.09
CA THR A 207 -41.19 -12.73 21.87
C THR A 207 -41.10 -14.10 21.21
N LYS A 208 -41.24 -14.16 19.88
CA LYS A 208 -41.41 -15.42 19.14
C LYS A 208 -40.10 -16.04 18.63
N VAL A 209 -39.07 -15.22 18.36
CA VAL A 209 -37.74 -15.64 17.87
C VAL A 209 -36.74 -15.84 19.04
N ARG A 210 -37.20 -15.67 20.29
CA ARG A 210 -36.39 -15.82 21.51
C ARG A 210 -35.73 -17.20 21.67
N LYS A 211 -36.26 -18.26 21.03
CA LYS A 211 -35.61 -19.60 21.00
C LYS A 211 -34.29 -19.61 20.20
N LEU A 212 -34.14 -18.78 19.18
CA LEU A 212 -32.87 -18.60 18.45
C LEU A 212 -31.80 -17.90 19.30
N LYS A 213 -32.18 -17.21 20.39
CA LYS A 213 -31.25 -16.61 21.36
C LYS A 213 -30.47 -17.66 22.17
N VAL A 214 -30.97 -18.90 22.24
CA VAL A 214 -30.26 -20.04 22.87
C VAL A 214 -29.22 -20.61 21.91
N ILE A 215 -29.55 -20.73 20.63
CA ILE A 215 -28.62 -21.12 19.55
C ILE A 215 -27.50 -20.06 19.40
N TYR A 216 -27.85 -18.77 19.46
CA TYR A 216 -26.89 -17.67 19.47
C TYR A 216 -25.99 -17.64 20.72
N ARG A 217 -26.43 -18.23 21.85
CA ARG A 217 -25.65 -18.28 23.10
C ARG A 217 -24.68 -19.46 23.10
N HIS A 218 -25.08 -20.63 22.59
CA HIS A 218 -24.17 -21.75 22.36
C HIS A 218 -23.07 -21.37 21.35
N TRP A 219 -23.41 -20.67 20.27
CA TRP A 219 -22.42 -20.23 19.29
C TRP A 219 -21.46 -19.17 19.85
N ILE A 220 -21.93 -18.23 20.70
CA ILE A 220 -21.01 -17.32 21.40
C ILE A 220 -20.12 -18.10 22.37
N ASP A 221 -20.62 -19.11 23.08
CA ASP A 221 -19.81 -19.85 24.06
C ASP A 221 -18.80 -20.83 23.40
N GLU A 222 -19.08 -21.35 22.20
CA GLU A 222 -18.13 -22.17 21.42
C GLU A 222 -17.10 -21.33 20.64
N ASN A 223 -17.49 -20.15 20.13
CA ASN A 223 -16.59 -19.25 19.40
C ASN A 223 -16.03 -18.08 20.22
N THR A 224 -16.36 -17.98 21.51
CA THR A 224 -15.59 -17.21 22.48
C THR A 224 -14.74 -18.16 23.32
N PHE A 225 -13.65 -18.61 22.70
CA PHE A 225 -12.44 -18.99 23.43
C PHE A 225 -11.87 -17.72 24.09
N TYR A 226 -12.56 -17.19 25.10
CA TYR A 226 -11.89 -16.35 26.10
C TYR A 226 -10.98 -17.29 26.88
N VAL A 227 -9.76 -17.40 26.37
CA VAL A 227 -8.50 -17.42 27.12
C VAL A 227 -8.71 -17.91 28.54
N LYS A 228 -8.37 -19.19 28.80
CA LYS A 228 -8.06 -19.67 30.16
C LYS A 228 -7.43 -18.53 30.94
N ALA A 229 -8.11 -18.05 31.98
CA ALA A 229 -7.62 -16.94 32.79
C ALA A 229 -6.14 -17.18 33.10
N VAL A 230 -5.28 -16.24 32.71
CA VAL A 230 -3.85 -16.32 32.99
C VAL A 230 -3.71 -16.45 34.50
N ASP A 231 -3.06 -17.52 34.94
CA ASP A 231 -2.76 -17.74 36.34
C ASP A 231 -1.79 -16.67 36.82
N TYR A 232 -2.32 -15.63 37.48
CA TYR A 232 -1.56 -14.49 38.02
C TYR A 232 -0.65 -14.88 39.20
N SER A 233 -0.65 -16.14 39.64
CA SER A 233 0.25 -16.62 40.70
C SER A 233 1.70 -16.81 40.21
N LYS A 234 1.96 -16.75 38.89
CA LYS A 234 3.32 -16.89 38.33
C LYS A 234 3.92 -15.52 38.00
N PRO A 235 5.13 -15.19 38.48
CA PRO A 235 5.75 -13.91 38.16
C PRO A 235 6.09 -13.83 36.67
N LYS A 236 5.72 -12.71 36.03
CA LYS A 236 6.05 -12.44 34.63
C LYS A 236 7.58 -12.32 34.47
N VAL A 237 8.15 -13.16 33.61
CA VAL A 237 9.52 -12.97 33.12
C VAL A 237 9.54 -11.72 32.24
N GLN A 238 10.40 -10.77 32.59
CA GLN A 238 10.66 -9.59 31.77
C GLN A 238 11.52 -10.00 30.58
N THR A 239 10.97 -9.92 29.37
CA THR A 239 11.78 -9.79 28.16
C THR A 239 11.15 -8.76 27.21
N SER A 240 11.92 -7.69 26.99
CA SER A 240 11.97 -6.82 25.81
C SER A 240 10.70 -6.08 25.34
N PHE A 241 10.67 -4.79 25.69
CA PHE A 241 10.29 -3.60 24.91
C PHE A 241 9.58 -3.74 23.54
N THR A 242 8.49 -4.51 23.47
CA THR A 242 7.51 -4.36 22.39
C THR A 242 6.15 -4.14 23.03
N THR A 243 5.73 -2.88 23.05
CA THR A 243 4.38 -2.49 23.45
C THR A 243 3.39 -3.35 22.66
N SER A 244 2.60 -4.15 23.36
CA SER A 244 1.65 -5.07 22.72
C SER A 244 0.79 -4.30 21.73
N THR A 245 0.37 -4.94 20.63
CA THR A 245 -0.57 -4.36 19.65
C THR A 245 -1.83 -3.83 20.35
N VAL A 246 -2.20 -4.44 21.47
CA VAL A 246 -3.29 -4.00 22.35
C VAL A 246 -2.92 -2.72 23.12
N GLU A 247 -1.73 -2.65 23.72
CA GLU A 247 -1.25 -1.45 24.41
C GLU A 247 -1.08 -0.26 23.45
N LEU A 248 -0.58 -0.47 22.23
CA LEU A 248 -0.49 0.58 21.21
C LEU A 248 -1.88 1.13 20.82
N THR A 249 -2.88 0.25 20.76
CA THR A 249 -4.27 0.63 20.47
C THR A 249 -4.90 1.40 21.63
N VAL A 250 -4.60 1.01 22.88
CA VAL A 250 -5.04 1.73 24.08
C VAL A 250 -4.39 3.11 24.15
N MET A 251 -3.09 3.21 23.93
CA MET A 251 -2.36 4.49 23.93
C MET A 251 -2.85 5.45 22.84
N LYS A 252 -3.10 4.96 21.62
CA LYS A 252 -3.70 5.78 20.55
C LYS A 252 -5.08 6.31 20.94
N ARG A 253 -5.90 5.50 21.62
CA ARG A 253 -7.23 5.91 22.11
C ARG A 253 -7.14 6.94 23.23
N GLU A 254 -6.18 6.83 24.14
CA GLU A 254 -5.98 7.81 25.21
C GLU A 254 -5.52 9.16 24.67
N LEU A 255 -4.54 9.17 23.76
CA LEU A 255 -4.08 10.39 23.10
C LEU A 255 -5.22 11.11 22.35
N LEU A 256 -6.07 10.34 21.66
CA LEU A 256 -7.24 10.88 20.96
C LEU A 256 -8.26 11.50 21.93
N ARG A 257 -8.47 10.86 23.10
CA ARG A 257 -9.36 11.37 24.16
C ARG A 257 -8.83 12.65 24.78
N GLU A 258 -7.53 12.77 25.01
CA GLU A 258 -6.93 14.01 25.51
C GLU A 258 -7.07 15.15 24.50
N LYS A 259 -6.77 14.90 23.22
CA LYS A 259 -6.97 15.89 22.15
C LYS A 259 -8.42 16.35 22.06
N LEU A 260 -9.38 15.42 22.15
CA LEU A 260 -10.81 15.76 22.17
C LEU A 260 -11.19 16.57 23.40
N ARG A 261 -10.64 16.28 24.59
CA ARG A 261 -10.89 17.06 25.81
C ARG A 261 -10.36 18.49 25.68
N GLU A 262 -9.17 18.68 25.10
CA GLU A 262 -8.63 20.02 24.85
C GLU A 262 -9.45 20.80 23.83
N ILE A 263 -9.85 20.16 22.73
CA ILE A 263 -10.72 20.78 21.71
C ILE A 263 -12.06 21.20 22.31
N ILE A 264 -12.67 20.36 23.15
CA ILE A 264 -13.94 20.67 23.82
C ILE A 264 -13.79 21.84 24.80
N LYS A 265 -12.66 21.91 25.52
CA LYS A 265 -12.39 22.98 26.49
C LYS A 265 -12.19 24.34 25.81
N ASN A 266 -11.63 24.36 24.61
CA ASN A 266 -11.21 25.59 23.92
C ASN A 266 -12.17 26.06 22.81
N THR A 267 -13.27 25.33 22.55
CA THR A 267 -14.19 25.64 21.44
C THR A 267 -15.58 26.04 21.95
N PRO A 268 -16.18 27.14 21.43
CA PRO A 268 -17.54 27.55 21.79
C PRO A 268 -18.59 26.47 21.46
N PRO A 269 -19.68 26.34 22.26
CA PRO A 269 -20.65 25.24 22.15
C PRO A 269 -21.27 25.07 20.76
N GLU A 270 -21.44 26.18 20.05
CA GLU A 270 -22.08 26.24 18.73
C GLU A 270 -21.24 25.59 17.62
N LYS A 271 -19.92 25.50 17.78
CA LYS A 271 -18.99 24.92 16.79
C LYS A 271 -18.63 23.45 17.06
N LEU A 272 -19.00 22.90 18.23
CA LEU A 272 -18.71 21.52 18.60
C LEU A 272 -19.40 20.50 17.69
N GLY A 273 -20.62 20.81 17.24
CA GLY A 273 -21.39 19.93 16.36
C GLY A 273 -20.75 19.73 14.97
N GLU A 274 -20.00 20.72 14.48
CA GLU A 274 -19.30 20.65 13.19
C GLU A 274 -18.01 19.84 13.27
N ILE A 275 -17.27 20.01 14.38
CA ILE A 275 -16.02 19.29 14.65
C ILE A 275 -16.29 17.80 14.92
N MET A 276 -17.34 17.46 15.67
CA MET A 276 -17.73 16.06 15.93
C MET A 276 -18.17 15.31 14.66
N ARG A 277 -18.71 16.01 13.66
CA ARG A 277 -19.09 15.41 12.36
C ARG A 277 -17.89 15.11 11.45
N ASN A 278 -16.82 15.88 11.57
CA ASN A 278 -15.64 15.78 10.71
C ASN A 278 -14.47 15.00 11.34
N THR A 279 -14.60 14.55 12.59
CA THR A 279 -13.58 13.74 13.26
C THR A 279 -13.80 12.26 12.92
N PRO A 280 -12.86 11.56 12.29
CA PRO A 280 -13.02 10.14 11.95
C PRO A 280 -13.14 9.31 13.24
N MET A 281 -14.24 8.55 13.36
CA MET A 281 -14.35 7.51 14.38
C MET A 281 -13.50 6.31 13.93
N ILE A 282 -12.42 6.05 14.66
CA ILE A 282 -11.61 4.82 14.57
C ILE A 282 -12.34 3.69 15.29
#